data_AF-A4FX96-F1
#
_entry.id   AF-A4FX96-F1
#
_cell.length_a   1.000
_cell.length_b   1.000
_cell.length_c   1.000
_cell.angle_alpha   90.00
_cell.angle_beta   90.00
_cell.angle_gamma   90.00
#
_symmetry.space_group_name_H-M   'P 1'
#
loop_
_entity.id
_entity.type
_entity.pdbx_description
1 polymer ?
#
loop_
_entity_poly.entity_id
_entity_poly.type
_entity_poly.pdbx_seq_one_letter_code
_entity_poly.pdbx_strand_id
1 'polypeptide(L)'
;MLSDLFLEIKRKNNNEKISDFLNILDSIYKNNEPKVDELILKELGIEKIENDFAIYGKNYPLFKMLYYFNEIPLFNSEKESIIFLKNNNLNPSKTYFELDISEKERLKELILNYAENKVPDSYKPVLKDVIFGNTYYLSKYDMELKEYVSNLNSLYKLKEYDIVKNCILKKELPPKNLILKYKKDLSKSIDLFNKKLNNADIENFQ
;
A
#
# COMPACT_ATOMS: atom_id res chain seq x y z
N MET A 1 0.26 -8.34 17.37
CA MET A 1 0.41 -7.81 16.00
C MET A 1 -0.76 -8.28 15.14
N LEU A 2 -0.98 -7.70 13.96
CA LEU A 2 -2.09 -8.10 13.09
C LEU A 2 -1.99 -9.60 12.70
N SER A 3 -0.77 -10.10 12.49
CA SER A 3 -0.48 -11.52 12.27
C SER A 3 -0.98 -12.44 13.40
N ASP A 4 -0.92 -12.00 14.66
CA ASP A 4 -1.40 -12.79 15.79
C ASP A 4 -2.92 -12.95 15.74
N LEU A 5 -3.61 -11.90 15.29
CA LEU A 5 -5.05 -11.93 15.08
C LEU A 5 -5.42 -12.85 13.91
N PHE A 6 -4.64 -12.86 12.83
CA PHE A 6 -4.81 -13.81 11.73
C PHE A 6 -4.70 -15.27 12.23
N LEU A 7 -3.69 -15.56 13.05
CA LEU A 7 -3.53 -16.88 13.67
C LEU A 7 -4.69 -17.24 14.60
N GLU A 8 -5.20 -16.29 15.39
CA GLU A 8 -6.37 -16.51 16.24
C GLU A 8 -7.62 -16.86 15.42
N ILE A 9 -7.90 -16.12 14.35
CA ILE A 9 -9.05 -16.38 13.46
C ILE A 9 -8.91 -17.76 12.81
N LYS A 10 -7.72 -18.08 12.30
CA LYS A 10 -7.43 -19.38 11.68
C LYS A 10 -7.63 -20.55 12.66
N ARG A 11 -7.19 -20.43 13.91
CA ARG A 11 -7.38 -21.48 14.93
C ARG A 11 -8.84 -21.68 15.33
N LYS A 12 -9.65 -20.62 15.28
CA LYS A 12 -11.06 -20.65 15.66
C LYS A 12 -12.00 -21.01 14.51
N ASN A 13 -11.49 -21.10 13.29
CA ASN A 13 -12.31 -21.29 12.10
C ASN A 13 -11.78 -22.46 11.26
N ASN A 14 -12.62 -23.47 11.03
CA ASN A 14 -12.27 -24.66 10.25
C ASN A 14 -12.56 -24.50 8.74
N ASN A 15 -12.88 -23.29 8.27
CA ASN A 15 -13.15 -23.03 6.86
C ASN A 15 -11.84 -22.84 6.07
N GLU A 16 -11.58 -23.74 5.14
CA GLU A 16 -10.39 -23.74 4.28
C GLU A 16 -10.22 -22.42 3.51
N LYS A 17 -11.29 -21.87 2.94
CA LYS A 17 -11.24 -20.59 2.21
C LYS A 17 -10.84 -19.42 3.10
N ILE A 18 -11.25 -19.44 4.38
CA ILE A 18 -10.83 -18.41 5.34
C ILE A 18 -9.35 -18.60 5.69
N SER A 19 -8.89 -19.84 5.86
CA SER A 19 -7.48 -20.15 6.09
C SER A 19 -6.61 -19.67 4.92
N ASP A 20 -6.99 -19.94 3.68
CA ASP A 20 -6.24 -19.51 2.50
C ASP A 20 -6.19 -18.01 2.36
N PHE A 21 -7.33 -17.34 2.58
CA PHE A 21 -7.37 -15.88 2.57
C PHE A 21 -6.45 -15.28 3.64
N LEU A 22 -6.47 -15.83 4.86
CA LEU A 22 -5.57 -15.39 5.93
C LEU A 22 -4.10 -15.63 5.61
N ASN A 23 -3.75 -16.74 4.97
CA ASN A 23 -2.36 -17.01 4.55
C ASN A 23 -1.89 -15.97 3.52
N ILE A 24 -2.75 -15.59 2.57
CA ILE A 24 -2.46 -14.54 1.59
C ILE A 24 -2.27 -13.19 2.32
N LEU A 25 -3.20 -12.80 3.19
CA LEU A 25 -3.10 -11.55 3.94
C LEU A 25 -1.85 -11.48 4.82
N ASP A 26 -1.47 -12.59 5.46
CA ASP A 26 -0.26 -12.68 6.29
C ASP A 26 1.01 -12.58 5.46
N SER A 27 1.06 -13.21 4.26
CA SER A 27 2.17 -13.02 3.31
C SER A 27 2.32 -11.57 2.91
N ILE A 28 1.22 -10.91 2.52
CA ILE A 28 1.23 -9.48 2.15
C ILE A 28 1.65 -8.61 3.34
N TYR A 29 1.15 -8.89 4.55
CA TYR A 29 1.53 -8.17 5.77
C TYR A 29 3.03 -8.27 6.06
N LYS A 30 3.65 -9.40 5.71
CA LYS A 30 5.09 -9.67 5.87
C LYS A 30 5.92 -9.25 4.66
N ASN A 31 5.33 -8.57 3.67
CA ASN A 31 5.97 -8.19 2.41
C ASN A 31 6.54 -9.38 1.62
N ASN A 32 5.86 -10.54 1.68
CA ASN A 32 6.22 -11.73 0.93
C ASN A 32 5.21 -11.98 -0.21
N GLU A 33 5.68 -12.59 -1.29
CA GLU A 33 4.82 -13.09 -2.36
C GLU A 33 3.91 -14.23 -1.83
N PRO A 34 2.58 -14.13 -1.99
CA PRO A 34 1.67 -15.23 -1.72
C PRO A 34 1.96 -16.45 -2.60
N LYS A 35 2.31 -17.58 -1.98
CA LYS A 35 2.44 -18.88 -2.64
C LYS A 35 1.09 -19.57 -2.68
N VAL A 36 0.28 -19.26 -3.68
CA VAL A 36 -1.07 -19.79 -3.81
C VAL A 36 -1.47 -19.96 -5.28
N ASP A 37 -2.27 -20.98 -5.57
CA ASP A 37 -2.74 -21.26 -6.93
C ASP A 37 -3.75 -20.20 -7.41
N GLU A 38 -3.73 -19.91 -8.71
CA GLU A 38 -4.63 -18.94 -9.33
C GLU A 38 -6.12 -19.30 -9.17
N LEU A 39 -6.44 -20.59 -9.14
CA LEU A 39 -7.80 -21.07 -8.88
C LEU A 39 -8.30 -20.62 -7.51
N ILE A 40 -7.45 -20.75 -6.47
CA ILE A 40 -7.78 -20.32 -5.11
C ILE A 40 -7.94 -18.80 -5.06
N LEU A 41 -7.06 -18.04 -5.73
CA LEU A 41 -7.20 -16.58 -5.82
C LEU A 41 -8.56 -16.19 -6.40
N LYS A 42 -8.94 -16.80 -7.52
CA LYS A 42 -10.22 -16.55 -8.19
C LYS A 42 -11.41 -16.89 -7.30
N GLU A 43 -11.36 -18.02 -6.59
CA GLU A 43 -12.41 -18.41 -5.64
C GLU A 43 -12.53 -17.46 -4.44
N LEU A 44 -11.45 -16.82 -4.05
CA LEU A 44 -11.42 -15.83 -2.98
C LEU A 44 -11.82 -14.42 -3.46
N GLY A 45 -12.05 -14.24 -4.76
CA GLY A 45 -12.31 -12.93 -5.36
C GLY A 45 -11.08 -12.03 -5.38
N ILE A 46 -9.90 -12.64 -5.51
CA ILE A 46 -8.61 -11.96 -5.62
C ILE A 46 -8.11 -12.07 -7.06
N GLU A 47 -7.76 -10.93 -7.62
CA GLU A 47 -7.08 -10.84 -8.92
C GLU A 47 -5.58 -10.64 -8.70
N LYS A 48 -4.77 -11.36 -9.47
CA LYS A 48 -3.32 -11.15 -9.56
C LYS A 48 -3.02 -10.48 -10.89
N ILE A 49 -2.33 -9.34 -10.86
CA ILE A 49 -1.80 -8.67 -12.04
C ILE A 49 -0.29 -8.79 -12.01
N GLU A 50 0.27 -9.42 -13.04
CA GLU A 50 1.71 -9.61 -13.21
C GLU A 50 2.36 -8.36 -13.80
N ASN A 51 3.60 -8.08 -13.39
CA ASN A 51 4.39 -6.94 -13.87
C ASN A 51 3.62 -5.60 -13.83
N ASP A 52 2.88 -5.39 -12.74
CA ASP A 52 2.20 -4.13 -12.45
C ASP A 52 3.10 -3.25 -11.57
N PHE A 53 2.70 -2.00 -11.32
CA PHE A 53 3.43 -1.14 -10.38
C PHE A 53 3.52 -1.79 -9.00
N ALA A 54 4.71 -2.10 -8.50
CA ALA A 54 4.92 -2.62 -7.15
C ALA A 54 4.85 -1.53 -6.05
N ILE A 55 4.44 -0.31 -6.43
CA ILE A 55 4.35 0.88 -5.58
C ILE A 55 3.07 0.86 -4.73
N TYR A 56 3.22 1.14 -3.44
CA TYR A 56 2.09 1.28 -2.52
C TYR A 56 1.23 2.50 -2.87
N GLY A 57 -0.08 2.36 -2.65
CA GLY A 57 -0.99 3.49 -2.63
C GLY A 57 -1.72 3.76 -3.95
N LYS A 58 -1.94 2.71 -4.76
CA LYS A 58 -2.74 2.77 -5.98
C LYS A 58 -4.17 3.28 -5.78
N ASN A 59 -4.70 3.11 -4.57
CA ASN A 59 -6.01 3.61 -4.14
C ASN A 59 -6.00 5.10 -3.72
N TYR A 60 -4.85 5.78 -3.73
CA TYR A 60 -4.73 7.23 -3.51
C TYR A 60 -4.59 7.97 -4.85
N PRO A 61 -4.77 9.31 -4.85
CA PRO A 61 -4.38 10.13 -5.99
C PRO A 61 -2.96 9.81 -6.46
N LEU A 62 -2.73 9.78 -7.76
CA LEU A 62 -1.46 9.39 -8.38
C LEU A 62 -0.28 10.16 -7.80
N PHE A 63 -0.43 11.45 -7.52
CA PHE A 63 0.68 12.24 -6.96
C PHE A 63 1.11 11.74 -5.57
N LYS A 64 0.18 11.20 -4.78
CA LYS A 64 0.47 10.60 -3.47
C LYS A 64 1.09 9.22 -3.63
N MET A 65 0.55 8.39 -4.51
CA MET A 65 1.12 7.09 -4.85
C MET A 65 2.61 7.23 -5.22
N LEU A 66 2.92 8.17 -6.11
CA LEU A 66 4.28 8.41 -6.56
C LEU A 66 5.17 9.05 -5.50
N TYR A 67 4.63 9.96 -4.68
CA TYR A 67 5.38 10.58 -3.59
C TYR A 67 5.68 9.61 -2.43
N TYR A 68 4.78 8.67 -2.15
CA TYR A 68 4.95 7.68 -1.07
C TYR A 68 5.89 6.53 -1.42
N PHE A 69 6.38 6.47 -2.66
CA PHE A 69 7.36 5.48 -3.06
C PHE A 69 8.73 5.82 -2.45
N ASN A 70 9.16 5.00 -1.48
CA ASN A 70 10.32 5.29 -0.65
C ASN A 70 11.55 4.47 -1.03
N GLU A 71 11.35 3.38 -1.77
CA GLU A 71 12.40 2.51 -2.27
C GLU A 71 13.35 3.29 -3.18
N ILE A 72 12.78 4.20 -3.98
CA ILE A 72 13.52 5.19 -4.77
C ILE A 72 12.80 6.52 -4.60
N PRO A 73 13.36 7.49 -3.85
CA PRO A 73 12.75 8.80 -3.66
C PRO A 73 12.67 9.55 -5.00
N LEU A 74 11.55 9.41 -5.71
CA LEU A 74 11.37 10.04 -7.02
C LEU A 74 11.22 11.56 -6.85
N PHE A 75 10.42 11.97 -5.86
CA PHE A 75 10.02 13.36 -5.65
C PHE A 75 10.30 13.80 -4.21
N ASN A 76 10.79 15.03 -4.04
CA ASN A 76 11.03 15.59 -2.71
C ASN A 76 9.76 16.13 -2.05
N SER A 77 8.69 16.33 -2.83
CA SER A 77 7.41 16.84 -2.34
C SER A 77 6.22 16.38 -3.19
N GLU A 78 5.03 16.39 -2.59
CA GLU A 78 3.77 16.18 -3.33
C GLU A 78 3.64 17.16 -4.52
N LYS A 79 4.12 18.40 -4.37
CA LYS A 79 4.08 19.43 -5.42
C LYS A 79 4.91 19.03 -6.64
N GLU A 80 6.11 18.49 -6.45
CA GLU A 80 6.96 18.02 -7.55
C GLU A 80 6.27 16.88 -8.31
N SER A 81 5.65 15.93 -7.59
CA SER A 81 4.90 14.85 -8.21
C SER A 81 3.69 15.35 -9.02
N ILE A 82 2.96 16.34 -8.49
CA ILE A 82 1.85 17.00 -9.21
C ILE A 82 2.34 17.65 -10.51
N ILE A 83 3.46 18.38 -10.46
CA ILE A 83 4.03 19.05 -11.63
C ILE A 83 4.48 18.02 -12.66
N PHE A 84 5.15 16.95 -12.23
CA PHE A 84 5.58 15.87 -13.11
C PHE A 84 4.41 15.23 -13.86
N LEU A 85 3.32 14.88 -13.16
CA LEU A 85 2.13 14.29 -13.77
C LEU A 85 1.47 15.26 -14.78
N LYS A 86 1.31 16.53 -14.41
CA LYS A 86 0.73 17.56 -15.29
C LYS A 86 1.56 17.77 -16.56
N ASN A 87 2.88 17.86 -16.45
CA ASN A 87 3.78 18.03 -17.58
C ASN A 87 3.73 16.84 -18.57
N ASN A 88 3.29 15.67 -18.10
CA ASN A 88 3.14 14.46 -18.90
C ASN A 88 1.67 14.15 -19.24
N ASN A 89 0.78 15.14 -19.16
CA ASN A 89 -0.64 15.01 -19.51
C ASN A 89 -1.37 13.89 -18.74
N LEU A 90 -1.02 13.69 -17.47
CA LEU A 90 -1.71 12.80 -16.53
C LEU A 90 -2.41 13.63 -15.46
N ASN A 91 -3.66 13.30 -15.13
CA ASN A 91 -4.40 13.99 -14.09
C ASN A 91 -3.90 13.53 -12.70
N PRO A 92 -3.27 14.42 -11.88
CA PRO A 92 -2.71 14.03 -10.60
C PRO A 92 -3.73 13.53 -9.58
N SER A 93 -4.99 13.97 -9.71
CA SER A 93 -6.07 13.66 -8.77
C SER A 93 -6.73 12.30 -9.03
N LYS A 94 -6.57 11.72 -10.23
CA LYS A 94 -7.01 10.35 -10.50
C LYS A 94 -6.25 9.38 -9.60
N THR A 95 -6.87 8.25 -9.29
CA THR A 95 -6.23 7.06 -8.74
C THR A 95 -5.68 6.19 -9.87
N TYR A 96 -4.85 5.20 -9.53
CA TYR A 96 -4.30 4.29 -10.55
C TYR A 96 -5.38 3.47 -11.26
N PHE A 97 -6.48 3.17 -10.57
CA PHE A 97 -7.60 2.41 -11.12
C PHE A 97 -8.45 3.21 -12.11
N GLU A 98 -8.42 4.54 -12.03
CA GLU A 98 -9.10 5.45 -12.96
C GLU A 98 -8.29 5.72 -14.25
N LEU A 99 -7.10 5.13 -14.36
CA LEU A 99 -6.29 5.16 -15.58
C LEU A 99 -6.72 4.06 -16.55
N ASP A 100 -6.85 4.42 -17.83
CA ASP A 100 -6.96 3.41 -18.88
C ASP A 100 -5.63 2.68 -19.12
N ILE A 101 -5.65 1.63 -19.95
CA ILE A 101 -4.46 0.80 -20.22
C ILE A 101 -3.32 1.64 -20.83
N SER A 102 -3.63 2.58 -21.73
CA SER A 102 -2.62 3.43 -22.36
C SER A 102 -2.02 4.42 -21.37
N GLU A 103 -2.84 5.03 -20.51
CA GLU A 103 -2.40 5.89 -19.41
C GLU A 103 -1.50 5.14 -18.43
N LYS A 104 -1.84 3.89 -18.09
CA LYS A 104 -1.04 3.03 -17.20
C LYS A 104 0.33 2.73 -17.81
N GLU A 105 0.38 2.23 -19.05
CA GLU A 105 1.65 1.91 -19.72
C GLU A 105 2.54 3.15 -19.89
N ARG A 106 1.95 4.30 -20.26
CA ARG A 106 2.67 5.57 -20.30
C ARG A 106 3.24 5.95 -18.94
N LEU A 107 2.46 5.81 -17.87
CA LEU A 107 2.95 6.10 -16.51
C LEU A 107 4.10 5.15 -16.13
N LYS A 108 4.00 3.86 -16.44
CA LYS A 108 5.07 2.86 -16.19
C LYS A 108 6.38 3.28 -16.84
N GLU A 109 6.34 3.62 -18.13
CA GLU A 109 7.53 4.06 -18.87
C GLU A 109 8.13 5.35 -18.28
N LEU A 110 7.27 6.35 -17.99
CA LEU A 110 7.70 7.61 -17.42
C LEU A 110 8.40 7.44 -16.07
N ILE A 111 7.85 6.59 -15.19
CA ILE A 111 8.44 6.35 -13.86
C ILE A 111 9.74 5.57 -13.97
N LEU A 112 9.81 4.55 -14.83
CA LEU A 112 11.04 3.81 -15.05
C LEU A 112 12.16 4.74 -15.53
N ASN A 113 11.91 5.52 -16.59
CA ASN A 113 12.88 6.48 -17.14
C ASN A 113 13.28 7.53 -16.11
N TYR A 114 12.33 8.03 -15.32
CA TYR A 114 12.62 9.02 -14.29
C TYR A 114 13.48 8.43 -13.16
N ALA A 115 13.19 7.19 -12.75
CA ALA A 115 13.94 6.50 -11.71
C ALA A 115 15.36 6.11 -12.16
N GLU A 116 15.56 5.74 -13.43
CA GLU A 116 16.89 5.46 -14.00
C GLU A 116 17.86 6.65 -13.86
N ASN A 117 17.32 7.88 -13.93
CA ASN A 117 18.09 9.11 -13.76
C ASN A 117 18.33 9.49 -12.28
N LYS A 118 17.73 8.76 -11.34
CA LYS A 118 17.84 9.01 -9.88
C LYS A 118 18.76 8.00 -9.19
N VAL A 119 19.10 6.90 -9.85
CA VAL A 119 19.91 5.82 -9.27
C VAL A 119 21.28 5.71 -9.96
N PRO A 120 22.35 5.33 -9.24
CA PRO A 120 23.64 5.01 -9.85
C PRO A 120 23.55 3.85 -10.84
N ASP A 121 24.47 3.79 -11.80
CA ASP A 121 24.49 2.75 -12.86
C ASP A 121 24.50 1.32 -12.30
N SER A 122 25.14 1.10 -11.14
CA SER A 122 25.17 -0.20 -10.47
C SER A 122 23.81 -0.73 -10.02
N TYR A 123 22.81 0.15 -9.85
CA TYR A 123 21.45 -0.21 -9.42
C TYR A 123 20.47 -0.33 -10.59
N LYS A 124 20.81 0.14 -11.78
CA LYS A 124 19.96 0.02 -12.98
C LYS A 124 19.51 -1.41 -13.29
N PRO A 125 20.36 -2.46 -13.14
CA PRO A 125 19.93 -3.84 -13.45
C PRO A 125 18.76 -4.36 -12.61
N VAL A 126 18.57 -3.85 -11.38
CA VAL A 126 17.50 -4.29 -10.46
C VAL A 126 16.32 -3.31 -10.41
N LEU A 127 16.43 -2.16 -11.07
CA LEU A 127 15.46 -1.08 -10.98
C LEU A 127 14.05 -1.53 -11.39
N LYS A 128 13.97 -2.32 -12.47
CA LYS A 128 12.71 -2.83 -12.99
C LYS A 128 11.99 -3.69 -11.94
N ASP A 129 12.71 -4.54 -11.24
CA ASP A 129 12.17 -5.45 -10.22
C ASP A 129 11.77 -4.72 -8.93
N VAL A 130 12.29 -3.51 -8.70
CA VAL A 130 11.90 -2.64 -7.60
C VAL A 130 10.60 -1.89 -7.92
N ILE A 131 10.44 -1.44 -9.17
CA ILE A 131 9.27 -0.64 -9.59
C ILE A 131 8.09 -1.53 -9.99
N PHE A 132 8.36 -2.72 -10.53
CA PHE A 132 7.34 -3.62 -11.06
C PHE A 132 7.36 -4.99 -10.40
N GLY A 133 6.19 -5.61 -10.30
CA GLY A 133 6.05 -6.93 -9.72
C GLY A 133 4.62 -7.42 -9.75
N ASN A 134 4.39 -8.56 -9.11
CA ASN A 134 3.05 -9.10 -8.95
C ASN A 134 2.28 -8.29 -7.92
N THR A 135 1.04 -8.00 -8.23
CA THR A 135 0.14 -7.23 -7.36
C THR A 135 -1.19 -7.94 -7.25
N TYR A 136 -1.82 -7.81 -6.09
CA TYR A 136 -3.00 -8.57 -5.74
C TYR A 136 -4.12 -7.63 -5.31
N TYR A 137 -5.33 -7.88 -5.78
CA TYR A 137 -6.47 -6.98 -5.60
C TYR A 137 -7.71 -7.75 -5.13
N LEU A 138 -8.49 -7.16 -4.23
CA LEU A 138 -9.89 -7.57 -4.02
C LEU A 138 -10.72 -7.04 -5.19
N SER A 139 -11.04 -7.89 -6.15
CA SER A 139 -11.69 -7.50 -7.41
C SER A 139 -13.01 -6.77 -7.21
N LYS A 140 -13.77 -7.12 -6.15
CA LYS A 140 -15.06 -6.48 -5.83
C LYS A 140 -14.94 -4.97 -5.54
N TYR A 141 -13.77 -4.51 -5.12
CA TYR A 141 -13.59 -3.17 -4.56
C TYR A 141 -12.50 -2.34 -5.24
N ASP A 142 -11.86 -2.88 -6.29
CA ASP A 142 -10.65 -2.29 -6.89
C ASP A 142 -9.62 -1.90 -5.81
N MET A 143 -9.41 -2.80 -4.84
CA MET A 143 -8.62 -2.54 -3.64
C MET A 143 -7.37 -3.40 -3.64
N GLU A 144 -6.19 -2.78 -3.66
CA GLU A 144 -4.92 -3.50 -3.54
C GLU A 144 -4.85 -4.19 -2.16
N LEU A 145 -4.40 -5.45 -2.10
CA LEU A 145 -4.29 -6.19 -0.84
C LEU A 145 -3.31 -5.54 0.13
N LYS A 146 -2.24 -4.89 -0.37
CA LYS A 146 -1.35 -4.07 0.48
C LYS A 146 -2.12 -2.94 1.18
N GLU A 147 -3.00 -2.25 0.47
CA GLU A 147 -3.86 -1.20 1.04
C GLU A 147 -4.90 -1.78 2.00
N TYR A 148 -5.54 -2.89 1.63
CA TYR A 148 -6.49 -3.58 2.49
C TYR A 148 -5.85 -4.00 3.83
N VAL A 149 -4.67 -4.62 3.79
CA VAL A 149 -3.91 -5.02 4.98
C VAL A 149 -3.47 -3.80 5.80
N SER A 150 -3.02 -2.72 5.17
CA SER A 150 -2.68 -1.45 5.83
C SER A 150 -3.89 -0.88 6.59
N ASN A 151 -5.08 -0.94 5.99
CA ASN A 151 -6.32 -0.50 6.62
C ASN A 151 -6.74 -1.41 7.79
N LEU A 152 -6.62 -2.74 7.66
CA LEU A 152 -6.85 -3.67 8.78
C LEU A 152 -5.86 -3.41 9.93
N ASN A 153 -4.59 -3.16 9.63
CA ASN A 153 -3.57 -2.85 10.63
C ASN A 153 -3.89 -1.54 11.37
N SER A 154 -4.41 -0.53 10.66
CA SER A 154 -4.87 0.72 11.27
C SER A 154 -5.95 0.48 12.34
N LEU A 155 -6.97 -0.33 12.02
CA LEU A 155 -8.01 -0.70 12.98
C LEU A 155 -7.46 -1.55 14.13
N TYR A 156 -6.56 -2.48 13.84
CA TYR A 156 -5.88 -3.28 14.86
C TYR A 156 -5.13 -2.40 15.86
N LYS A 157 -4.44 -1.36 15.39
CA LYS A 157 -3.74 -0.38 16.27
C LYS A 157 -4.70 0.45 17.11
N LEU A 158 -5.94 0.65 16.64
CA LEU A 158 -7.03 1.24 17.42
C LEU A 158 -7.71 0.26 18.38
N LYS A 159 -7.28 -1.01 18.43
CA LYS A 159 -7.87 -2.09 19.24
C LYS A 159 -9.28 -2.50 18.80
N GLU A 160 -9.67 -2.19 17.56
CA GLU A 160 -10.97 -2.53 16.97
C GLU A 160 -10.99 -3.99 16.44
N TYR A 161 -10.59 -4.95 17.28
CA TYR A 161 -10.29 -6.32 16.86
C TYR A 161 -11.49 -7.06 16.25
N ASP A 162 -12.69 -6.86 16.80
CA ASP A 162 -13.89 -7.52 16.29
C ASP A 162 -14.29 -6.99 14.91
N ILE A 163 -14.04 -5.70 14.64
CA ILE A 163 -14.26 -5.11 13.33
C ILE A 163 -13.26 -5.70 12.33
N VAL A 164 -11.98 -5.80 12.70
CA VAL A 164 -10.96 -6.44 11.86
C VAL A 164 -11.34 -7.90 11.53
N LYS A 165 -11.77 -8.67 12.54
CA LYS A 165 -12.27 -10.05 12.35
C LYS A 165 -13.43 -10.08 11.36
N ASN A 166 -14.43 -9.24 11.54
CA ASN A 166 -15.60 -9.19 10.66
C ASN A 166 -15.26 -8.82 9.23
N CYS A 167 -14.38 -7.81 9.02
CA CYS A 167 -13.88 -7.44 7.70
C CYS A 167 -13.22 -8.63 7.00
N ILE A 168 -12.38 -9.40 7.69
CA ILE A 168 -11.71 -10.58 7.12
C ILE A 168 -12.71 -11.67 6.79
N LEU A 169 -13.58 -12.05 7.75
CA LEU A 169 -14.53 -13.15 7.58
C LEU A 169 -15.54 -12.89 6.47
N LYS A 170 -15.99 -11.63 6.32
CA LYS A 170 -16.94 -11.21 5.30
C LYS A 170 -16.28 -10.69 4.02
N LYS A 171 -14.95 -10.55 4.00
CA LYS A 171 -14.18 -9.87 2.96
C LYS A 171 -14.72 -8.47 2.66
N GLU A 172 -15.03 -7.70 3.71
CA GLU A 172 -15.56 -6.34 3.63
C GLU A 172 -14.46 -5.30 3.88
N LEU A 173 -14.59 -4.13 3.25
CA LEU A 173 -13.66 -3.03 3.47
C LEU A 173 -13.74 -2.50 4.92
N PRO A 174 -12.62 -2.13 5.54
CA PRO A 174 -12.63 -1.50 6.86
C PRO A 174 -13.35 -0.14 6.83
N PRO A 175 -14.09 0.23 7.90
CA PRO A 175 -14.79 1.51 7.96
C PRO A 175 -13.86 2.73 7.80
N LYS A 176 -14.16 3.57 6.80
CA LYS A 176 -13.35 4.76 6.45
C LYS A 176 -13.18 5.73 7.62
N ASN A 177 -14.20 5.91 8.46
CA ASN A 177 -14.15 6.77 9.63
C ASN A 177 -13.08 6.33 10.65
N LEU A 178 -12.91 5.03 10.86
CA LEU A 178 -11.89 4.48 11.76
C LEU A 178 -10.49 4.60 11.16
N ILE A 179 -10.33 4.36 9.86
CA ILE A 179 -9.06 4.61 9.15
C ILE A 179 -8.65 6.09 9.31
N LEU A 180 -9.59 7.02 9.10
CA LEU A 180 -9.35 8.45 9.26
C LEU A 180 -9.03 8.84 10.70
N LYS A 181 -9.68 8.20 11.69
CA LYS A 181 -9.36 8.39 13.11
C LYS A 181 -7.90 7.99 13.39
N TYR A 182 -7.50 6.79 12.96
CA TYR A 182 -6.11 6.32 13.13
C TYR A 182 -5.11 7.29 12.49
N LYS A 183 -5.35 7.72 11.25
CA LYS A 183 -4.47 8.69 10.56
C LYS A 183 -4.35 10.02 11.32
N LYS A 184 -5.45 10.53 11.88
CA LYS A 184 -5.43 11.74 12.71
C LYS A 184 -4.65 11.56 14.01
N ASP A 185 -4.85 10.44 14.70
CA ASP A 185 -4.15 10.15 15.96
C ASP A 185 -2.65 9.94 15.73
N LEU A 186 -2.28 9.28 14.63
CA LEU A 186 -0.89 9.12 14.21
C LEU A 186 -0.24 10.47 13.88
N SER A 187 -0.91 11.32 13.09
CA SER A 187 -0.42 12.67 12.77
C SER A 187 -0.13 13.48 14.03
N LYS A 188 -1.08 13.52 14.99
CA LYS A 188 -0.88 14.21 16.27
C LYS A 188 0.32 13.67 17.05
N SER A 189 0.52 12.35 17.02
CA SER A 189 1.64 11.70 17.70
C SER A 189 2.98 12.09 17.07
N ILE A 190 3.05 12.15 15.74
CA ILE A 190 4.22 12.62 15.00
C ILE A 190 4.50 14.09 15.29
N ASP A 191 3.48 14.95 15.27
CA ASP A 191 3.63 16.38 15.58
C ASP A 191 4.18 16.59 16.99
N LEU A 192 3.68 15.83 17.98
CA LEU A 192 4.18 15.86 19.35
C LEU A 192 5.63 15.39 19.45
N PHE A 193 5.98 14.33 18.72
CA PHE A 193 7.35 13.80 18.68
C PHE A 193 8.32 14.82 18.06
N ASN A 194 7.96 15.41 16.92
CA ASN A 194 8.78 16.43 16.24
C ASN A 194 8.96 17.67 17.12
N LYS A 195 7.92 18.11 17.84
CA LYS A 195 8.05 19.21 18.82
C LYS A 195 9.06 18.89 19.93
N LYS A 196 9.05 17.65 20.43
CA LYS A 196 10.01 17.22 21.46
C LYS A 196 11.44 17.17 20.93
N LEU A 197 11.65 16.66 19.72
CA LEU A 197 12.96 16.66 19.07
C LEU A 197 13.50 18.08 18.93
N ASN A 198 12.69 19.00 18.37
CA ASN A 198 13.12 20.39 18.20
C ASN A 198 13.48 21.06 19.53
N ASN A 199 12.74 20.79 20.61
CA ASN A 199 13.05 21.34 21.93
C ASN A 199 14.35 20.76 22.50
N ALA A 200 14.59 19.45 22.33
CA ALA A 200 15.82 18.80 22.77
C ALA A 200 17.05 19.27 22.00
N ASP A 201 16.90 19.53 20.69
CA ASP A 201 17.97 20.12 19.88
C ASP A 201 18.30 21.54 20.37
N ILE A 202 17.30 22.36 20.72
CA ILE A 202 17.50 23.70 21.29
C ILE A 202 18.26 23.65 22.63
N GLU A 203 17.92 22.70 23.51
CA GLU A 203 18.61 22.52 24.80
C GLU A 203 20.07 22.08 24.65
N ASN A 204 20.43 21.38 23.57
CA ASN A 204 21.81 20.96 23.29
C ASN A 204 22.70 22.06 22.66
N PHE A 205 22.13 23.24 22.35
CA PHE A 205 22.85 24.42 21.85
C PHE A 205 22.89 25.61 22.84
N GLN A 206 22.41 25.41 24.08
CA GLN A 206 22.51 26.37 25.19
C GLN A 206 23.59 25.96 26.19
#